data_AF-A0A937KLE3-F1
#
_entry.id   AF-A0A937KLE3-F1
#
_cell.length_a   1.000
_cell.length_b   1.000
_cell.length_c   1.000
_cell.angle_alpha   90.00
_cell.angle_beta   90.00
_cell.angle_gamma   90.00
#
_symmetry.space_group_name_H-M   'P 1'
#
loop_
_entity.id
_entity.type
_entity.pdbx_description
1 polymer ?
#
loop_
_entity_poly.entity_id
_entity_poly.type
_entity_poly.pdbx_seq_one_letter_code
_entity_poly.pdbx_strand_id
1 'polypeptide(L)'
;MSTTSPQVPRPRQLSALPPQVARAIAFTVVVIVGGLGGLLGYALGTYNCSDDCSLRSGTFLLIGAVAGAIGSAVMAVLALRAMGEWNEIRDRERAGHAPN
;
A
#
# COMPACT_ATOMS: atom_id res chain seq x y z
N MET A 1 12.83 50.41 15.79
CA MET A 1 13.07 49.41 16.85
C MET A 1 12.45 48.10 16.36
N SER A 2 13.24 47.28 15.68
CA SER A 2 12.78 46.08 15.00
C SER A 2 13.05 44.88 15.89
N THR A 3 12.01 44.22 16.37
CA THR A 3 12.10 43.01 17.18
C THR A 3 12.43 41.81 16.28
N THR A 4 13.69 41.41 16.25
CA THR A 4 14.13 40.12 15.71
C THR A 4 13.74 39.02 16.69
N SER A 5 12.62 38.33 16.45
CA SER A 5 12.30 37.11 17.20
C SER A 5 13.31 36.01 16.86
N PRO A 6 13.81 35.23 17.83
CA PRO A 6 14.64 34.07 17.56
C PRO A 6 13.85 33.07 16.71
N GLN A 7 14.29 32.84 15.47
CA GLN A 7 13.76 31.79 14.61
C GLN A 7 14.21 30.44 15.19
N VAL A 8 13.39 29.83 16.05
CA VAL A 8 13.55 28.43 16.43
C VAL A 8 13.44 27.62 15.14
N PRO A 9 14.46 26.84 14.72
CA PRO A 9 14.37 25.99 13.54
C PRO A 9 13.18 25.04 13.74
N ARG A 10 12.07 25.31 13.05
CA ARG A 10 10.92 24.41 13.09
C ARG A 10 11.40 23.08 12.50
N PRO A 11 11.28 21.94 13.22
CA PRO A 11 11.53 20.66 12.61
C PRO A 11 10.69 20.61 11.34
N ARG A 12 11.30 20.26 10.21
CA ARG A 12 10.62 20.11 8.92
C ARG A 12 9.34 19.33 9.20
N GLN A 13 8.16 19.97 9.14
CA GLN A 13 6.92 19.23 9.31
C GLN A 13 6.87 18.25 8.15
N LEU A 14 7.03 16.97 8.46
CA LEU A 14 6.77 15.93 7.48
C LEU A 14 5.32 16.10 7.05
N SER A 15 5.12 16.34 5.76
CA SER A 15 3.80 16.38 5.14
C SER A 15 3.03 15.13 5.58
N ALA A 16 1.95 15.32 6.35
CA ALA A 16 1.12 14.24 6.90
C ALA A 16 0.46 13.36 5.83
N LEU A 17 0.65 13.70 4.55
CA LEU A 17 0.24 12.93 3.40
C LEU A 17 1.40 12.00 2.98
N PRO A 18 1.22 10.66 3.04
CA PRO A 18 2.22 9.71 2.56
C PRO A 18 2.80 10.12 1.20
N PRO A 19 4.12 9.96 0.98
CA PRO A 19 4.77 10.39 -0.25
C PRO A 19 4.06 9.81 -1.48
N GLN A 20 3.89 10.64 -2.51
CA GLN A 20 3.09 10.28 -3.69
C GLN A 20 3.59 9.02 -4.39
N VAL A 21 4.91 8.83 -4.44
CA VAL A 21 5.56 7.64 -4.99
C VAL A 21 5.15 6.37 -4.24
N ALA A 22 5.06 6.42 -2.91
CA ALA A 22 4.67 5.25 -2.11
C ALA A 22 3.21 4.83 -2.39
N ARG A 23 2.32 5.80 -2.59
CA ARG A 23 0.93 5.54 -2.99
C ARG A 23 0.84 4.92 -4.39
N ALA A 24 1.62 5.43 -5.33
CA ALA A 24 1.67 4.91 -6.69
C ALA A 24 2.18 3.45 -6.73
N ILE A 25 3.23 3.13 -5.96
CA ILE A 25 3.75 1.76 -5.85
C ILE A 25 2.69 0.84 -5.24
N ALA A 26 2.06 1.24 -4.12
CA ALA A 26 1.02 0.44 -3.49
C ALA A 26 -0.14 0.13 -4.45
N PHE A 27 -0.62 1.14 -5.18
CA PHE A 27 -1.67 0.95 -6.19
C PHE A 27 -1.22 0.00 -7.31
N THR A 28 0.01 0.16 -7.80
CA THR A 28 0.57 -0.70 -8.85
C THR A 28 0.63 -2.16 -8.40
N VAL A 29 1.05 -2.42 -7.16
CA VAL A 29 1.06 -3.77 -6.58
C VAL A 29 -0.35 -4.35 -6.53
N VAL A 30 -1.36 -3.58 -6.09
CA VAL A 30 -2.75 -4.04 -6.01
C VAL A 30 -3.29 -4.41 -7.40
N VAL A 31 -3.00 -3.60 -8.42
CA VAL A 31 -3.42 -3.88 -9.81
C VAL A 31 -2.75 -5.14 -10.35
N ILE A 32 -1.43 -5.28 -10.16
CA ILE A 32 -0.68 -6.45 -10.64
C ILE A 32 -1.16 -7.73 -9.94
N VAL A 33 -1.25 -7.71 -8.60
CA VAL A 33 -1.66 -8.89 -7.82
C VAL A 33 -3.13 -9.23 -8.08
N GLY A 34 -4.00 -8.24 -8.20
CA GLY A 34 -5.40 -8.45 -8.62
C GLY A 34 -5.48 -9.07 -10.02
N GLY A 35 -4.72 -8.56 -11.00
CA GLY A 35 -4.66 -9.15 -12.34
C GLY A 35 -4.20 -10.61 -12.34
N LEU A 36 -3.14 -10.92 -11.58
CA LEU A 36 -2.64 -12.29 -11.42
C LEU A 36 -3.65 -13.20 -10.71
N GLY A 37 -4.32 -12.69 -9.67
CA GLY A 37 -5.40 -13.43 -8.99
C GLY A 37 -6.57 -13.72 -9.93
N GLY A 38 -6.91 -12.79 -10.83
CA GLY A 38 -7.92 -12.99 -11.86
C GLY A 38 -7.53 -14.05 -12.89
N LEU A 39 -6.28 -14.03 -13.37
CA LEU A 39 -5.76 -15.06 -14.26
C LEU A 39 -5.79 -16.46 -13.62
N LEU A 40 -5.41 -16.56 -12.34
CA LEU A 40 -5.51 -17.80 -11.58
C LEU A 40 -6.97 -18.26 -11.46
N GLY A 41 -7.88 -17.34 -11.12
CA GLY A 41 -9.31 -17.63 -11.04
C GLY A 41 -9.90 -18.10 -12.37
N TYR A 42 -9.53 -17.46 -13.48
CA TYR A 42 -9.97 -17.88 -14.80
C TYR A 42 -9.53 -19.32 -15.13
N ALA A 43 -8.25 -19.64 -14.89
CA ALA A 43 -7.73 -20.99 -15.10
C ALA A 43 -8.51 -22.02 -14.27
N LEU A 44 -8.75 -21.74 -12.98
CA LEU A 44 -9.57 -22.58 -12.12
C LEU A 44 -10.99 -22.76 -12.67
N GLY A 45 -11.61 -21.68 -13.15
CA GLY A 45 -12.95 -21.74 -13.72
C GLY A 45 -13.04 -22.60 -14.98
N THR A 46 -11.97 -22.67 -15.79
CA THR A 46 -11.90 -23.55 -16.97
C THR A 46 -11.70 -25.02 -16.61
N TYR A 47 -10.97 -25.34 -15.53
CA TYR A 47 -10.75 -26.74 -15.11
C TYR A 47 -12.00 -27.42 -14.54
N ASN A 48 -12.94 -26.64 -14.00
CA ASN A 48 -14.13 -27.17 -13.33
C ASN A 48 -15.32 -27.36 -14.29
N CYS A 49 -15.07 -27.57 -15.59
CA CYS A 49 -16.12 -27.59 -16.60
C CYS A 49 -15.82 -28.42 -17.86
N SER A 50 -16.89 -28.97 -18.46
CA SER A 50 -16.86 -29.78 -19.69
C SER A 50 -17.60 -29.13 -20.89
N ASP A 51 -18.51 -28.18 -20.66
CA ASP A 51 -19.37 -27.52 -21.68
C ASP A 51 -19.19 -25.97 -21.66
N ASP A 52 -20.10 -25.19 -22.27
CA ASP A 52 -20.07 -23.72 -22.36
C ASP A 52 -19.95 -23.03 -20.98
N CYS A 53 -18.72 -22.78 -20.56
CA CYS A 53 -18.42 -22.30 -19.21
C CYS A 53 -17.91 -20.87 -19.15
N SER A 54 -18.31 -20.03 -20.10
CA SER A 54 -17.97 -18.60 -20.11
C SER A 54 -18.46 -17.88 -18.85
N LEU A 55 -19.66 -18.21 -18.36
CA LEU A 55 -20.21 -17.62 -17.12
C LEU A 55 -19.43 -18.05 -15.88
N ARG A 56 -19.07 -19.33 -15.77
CA ARG A 56 -18.35 -19.88 -14.63
C ARG A 56 -16.90 -19.41 -14.59
N SER A 57 -16.19 -19.47 -15.72
CA SER A 57 -14.82 -18.94 -15.82
C SER A 57 -14.77 -17.44 -15.54
N GLY A 58 -15.76 -16.67 -15.99
CA GLY A 58 -15.89 -15.25 -15.69
C GLY A 58 -16.09 -14.95 -14.20
N THR A 59 -16.94 -15.71 -13.49
CA THR A 59 -17.14 -15.50 -12.04
C THR A 59 -15.90 -15.85 -11.23
N PHE A 60 -15.22 -16.96 -11.54
CA PHE A 60 -13.96 -17.29 -10.87
C PHE A 60 -12.85 -16.28 -11.16
N LEU A 61 -12.75 -15.75 -12.38
CA LEU A 61 -11.85 -14.64 -12.72
C LEU A 61 -12.12 -13.44 -11.82
N LEU A 62 -13.39 -13.03 -11.70
CA LEU A 62 -13.76 -11.84 -10.94
C LEU A 62 -13.49 -12.02 -9.44
N ILE A 63 -13.84 -13.19 -8.88
CA ILE A 63 -13.56 -13.53 -7.48
C ILE A 63 -12.05 -13.55 -7.20
N GLY A 64 -11.27 -14.20 -8.06
CA GLY A 64 -9.81 -14.27 -7.93
C GLY A 64 -9.17 -12.89 -7.98
N ALA A 65 -9.63 -12.03 -8.89
CA ALA A 65 -9.12 -10.67 -9.03
C ALA A 65 -9.42 -9.81 -7.80
N VAL A 66 -10.67 -9.85 -7.31
CA VAL A 66 -11.09 -9.09 -6.12
C VAL A 66 -10.37 -9.58 -4.87
N ALA A 67 -10.25 -10.90 -4.67
CA ALA A 67 -9.56 -11.47 -3.52
C ALA A 67 -8.07 -11.08 -3.52
N GLY A 68 -7.39 -11.19 -4.67
CA GLY A 68 -6.00 -10.77 -4.82
C GLY A 68 -5.79 -9.28 -4.58
N ALA A 69 -6.69 -8.43 -5.08
CA ALA A 69 -6.63 -6.99 -4.88
C ALA A 69 -6.86 -6.60 -3.41
N ILE A 70 -7.87 -7.17 -2.74
CA ILE A 70 -8.14 -6.90 -1.33
C ILE A 70 -6.96 -7.33 -0.45
N GLY A 71 -6.45 -8.56 -0.64
CA GLY A 71 -5.35 -9.08 0.15
C GLY A 71 -4.08 -8.24 0.02
N SER A 72 -3.70 -7.88 -1.21
CA SER A 72 -2.53 -7.02 -1.45
C SER A 72 -2.72 -5.59 -0.97
N ALA A 73 -3.94 -5.03 -1.02
CA ALA A 73 -4.23 -3.71 -0.48
C ALA A 73 -4.02 -3.64 1.03
N VAL A 74 -4.48 -4.66 1.77
CA VAL A 74 -4.23 -4.77 3.21
C VAL A 74 -2.73 -4.85 3.50
N MET A 75 -2.01 -5.74 2.79
CA MET A 75 -0.56 -5.88 2.96
C MET A 75 0.20 -4.59 2.65
N ALA A 76 -0.18 -3.85 1.60
CA ALA A 76 0.42 -2.58 1.28
C ALA A 76 0.20 -1.53 2.38
N VAL A 77 -1.01 -1.44 2.94
CA VAL A 77 -1.29 -0.52 4.06
C VAL A 77 -0.47 -0.89 5.30
N LEU A 78 -0.39 -2.18 5.64
CA LEU A 78 0.42 -2.64 6.76
C LEU A 78 1.91 -2.34 6.55
N ALA A 79 2.43 -2.56 5.35
CA ALA A 79 3.81 -2.23 5.01
C ALA A 79 4.09 -0.72 5.13
N LEU A 80 3.17 0.13 4.63
CA LEU A 80 3.27 1.58 4.76
C LEU A 80 3.21 2.03 6.21
N ARG A 81 2.37 1.40 7.04
CA ARG A 81 2.30 1.67 8.48
C ARG A 81 3.60 1.30 9.18
N ALA A 82 4.13 0.11 8.92
CA ALA A 82 5.41 -0.32 9.47
C ALA A 82 6.51 0.67 9.11
N MET A 83 6.65 1.03 7.83
CA MET A 83 7.63 2.03 7.38
C MET A 83 7.43 3.40 8.03
N GLY A 84 6.20 3.80 8.31
CA GLY A 84 5.89 5.05 9.03
C GLY A 84 6.43 5.04 10.46
N GLU A 85 6.22 3.95 11.19
CA GLU A 85 6.72 3.79 12.57
C GLU A 85 8.25 3.85 12.62
N TRP A 86 8.93 3.12 11.72
CA TRP A 86 10.39 3.18 11.59
C TRP A 86 10.88 4.60 11.28
N ASN A 87 10.17 5.34 10.43
CA ASN A 87 10.59 6.69 10.06
C ASN A 87 10.42 7.68 11.22
N GLU A 88 9.37 7.52 12.03
CA GLU A 88 9.16 8.34 13.23
C GLU A 88 10.24 8.09 14.30
N ILE A 89 10.64 6.84 14.54
CA ILE A 89 11.75 6.51 15.45
C ILE A 89 13.05 7.19 14.97
N ARG A 90 13.38 7.07 13.68
CA ARG A 90 14.57 7.69 13.09
C ARG A 90 14.57 9.21 13.21
N ASP A 91 13.42 9.84 13.06
CA ASP A 91 13.30 11.30 13.19
C ASP A 91 13.47 11.76 14.65
N ARG A 92 13.01 10.98 15.64
CA ARG A 92 13.25 11.24 17.08
C ARG A 92 14.71 11.08 17.47
N GLU A 93 15.39 10.03 16.99
CA GLU A 93 16.84 9.84 17.19
C GLU A 93 17.63 11.00 16.58
N ARG A 94 17.29 11.41 15.36
CA ARG A 94 17.95 12.53 14.66
C ARG A 94 17.74 13.87 15.37
N ALA A 95 16.65 14.02 16.12
CA ALA A 95 16.37 15.19 16.95
C ALA A 95 17.14 15.20 18.29
N GLY A 96 17.95 14.18 18.58
CA GLY A 96 18.85 14.16 19.75
C GLY A 96 18.17 13.88 21.08
N HIS A 97 16.93 13.38 21.07
CA HIS A 97 16.21 12.99 22.29
C HIS A 97 16.53 11.53 22.65
N ALA A 98 17.75 11.28 23.14
CA ALA A 98 18.09 10.01 23.77
C ALA A 98 17.59 10.05 25.24
N PRO A 99 16.69 9.14 25.67
CA PRO A 99 16.42 8.97 27.09
C PRO A 99 17.67 8.38 27.76
N ASN A 100 18.13 9.04 28.82
CA ASN A 100 19.16 8.58 29.75
C ASN A 100 18.65 7.43 30.62
#